data_AF-A0A5N8W222-F1
#
_entry.id   AF-A0A5N8W222-F1
#
_cell.length_a   1.000
_cell.length_b   1.000
_cell.length_c   1.000
_cell.angle_alpha   90.00
_cell.angle_beta   90.00
_cell.angle_gamma   90.00
#
_symmetry.space_group_name_H-M   'P 1'
#
loop_
_entity.id
_entity.type
_entity.pdbx_description
1 polymer ?
#
loop_
_entity_poly.entity_id
_entity_poly.type
_entity_poly.pdbx_seq_one_letter_code
_entity_poly.pdbx_strand_id
1 'polypeptide(L)'
;MSLRLLKGFALAIDHTRIPVCSSTQRLLAFLALQDMPRSRTYVAGILWPNVTASRANANLRSSLWRATRTGHPIIDVTSHELAIAKDIAVDLHEAVARAHRLLDNSRACDDILTMQTLADLSSDLLPEWPENDWMLIEQEQYHQLRLYALEAMTERLTAARRHGEAVAAGLTAVRTEPLRESAHRVLMKAHLAAGNRGAALRQFEQCRRILREELGLEPSPSLRALLPSRTEHNGRSRLQPSGT
;
A
#
# COMPACT_ATOMS: atom_id res chain seq x y z
N MET A 1 -21.87 -9.28 -3.64
CA MET A 1 -21.67 -8.73 -2.28
C MET A 1 -20.31 -8.02 -2.23
N SER A 2 -20.03 -7.17 -1.22
CA SER A 2 -18.72 -6.52 -1.10
C SER A 2 -18.16 -6.58 0.31
N LEU A 3 -16.87 -6.86 0.43
CA LEU A 3 -16.11 -6.82 1.66
C LEU A 3 -14.99 -5.78 1.52
N ARG A 4 -14.99 -4.79 2.40
CA ARG A 4 -13.96 -3.77 2.48
C ARG A 4 -13.02 -4.05 3.63
N LEU A 5 -11.73 -4.07 3.34
CA LEU A 5 -10.64 -4.23 4.29
C LEU A 5 -9.68 -3.02 4.25
N LEU A 6 -9.66 -2.28 3.15
CA LEU A 6 -8.91 -1.04 3.04
C LEU A 6 -9.62 0.09 3.81
N LYS A 7 -8.86 0.86 4.59
CA LYS A 7 -9.32 1.90 5.55
C LYS A 7 -10.08 1.35 6.76
N GLY A 8 -10.79 0.25 6.63
CA GLY A 8 -11.53 -0.37 7.73
C GLY A 8 -12.45 -1.49 7.27
N PHE A 9 -13.00 -2.22 8.23
CA PHE A 9 -13.87 -3.35 7.95
C PHE A 9 -15.30 -2.90 7.61
N ALA A 10 -15.80 -3.32 6.44
CA ALA A 10 -17.23 -3.25 6.14
C ALA A 10 -17.68 -4.41 5.25
N LEU A 11 -18.71 -5.12 5.69
CA LEU A 11 -19.46 -6.06 4.84
C LEU A 11 -20.72 -5.35 4.33
N ALA A 12 -20.97 -5.40 3.03
CA ALA A 12 -22.19 -4.90 2.44
C ALA A 12 -22.83 -5.90 1.48
N ILE A 13 -24.15 -5.98 1.53
CA ILE A 13 -25.00 -6.85 0.72
C ILE A 13 -26.09 -5.97 0.13
N ASP A 14 -26.26 -6.00 -1.20
CA ASP A 14 -27.18 -5.13 -1.92
C ASP A 14 -27.05 -3.65 -1.51
N HIS A 15 -25.79 -3.19 -1.43
CA HIS A 15 -25.38 -1.85 -0.98
C HIS A 15 -25.73 -1.48 0.47
N THR A 16 -26.27 -2.41 1.25
CA THR A 16 -26.59 -2.22 2.67
C THR A 16 -25.49 -2.78 3.56
N ARG A 17 -24.99 -1.98 4.51
CA ARG A 17 -23.96 -2.44 5.46
C ARG A 17 -24.56 -3.45 6.42
N ILE A 18 -23.95 -4.63 6.50
CA ILE A 18 -24.39 -5.70 7.38
C ILE A 18 -23.52 -5.70 8.65
N PRO A 19 -24.11 -5.47 9.84
CA PRO A 19 -23.36 -5.53 11.08
C PRO A 19 -22.98 -6.99 11.39
N VAL A 20 -21.70 -7.20 11.65
CA VAL A 20 -21.15 -8.50 12.06
C VAL A 20 -20.31 -8.31 13.31
N CYS A 21 -20.37 -9.27 14.24
CA CYS A 21 -19.58 -9.20 15.47
C CYS A 21 -18.09 -9.38 15.19
N SER A 22 -17.23 -8.87 16.07
CA SER A 22 -15.76 -8.89 15.91
C SER A 22 -15.17 -10.26 15.56
N SER A 23 -15.65 -11.36 16.16
CA SER A 23 -15.13 -12.70 15.85
C SER A 23 -15.43 -13.15 14.41
N THR A 24 -16.59 -12.78 13.89
CA THR A 24 -16.98 -13.04 12.49
C THR A 24 -16.25 -12.10 11.54
N GLN A 25 -16.05 -10.83 11.92
CA GLN A 25 -15.21 -9.91 11.15
C GLN A 25 -13.80 -10.48 10.95
N ARG A 26 -13.16 -10.93 12.04
CA ARG A 26 -11.82 -11.53 12.00
C ARG A 26 -11.75 -12.75 11.09
N LEU A 27 -12.75 -13.62 11.16
CA LEU A 27 -12.84 -14.77 10.28
C LEU A 27 -12.95 -14.36 8.80
N LEU A 28 -13.82 -13.42 8.47
CA LEU A 28 -14.01 -12.94 7.09
C LEU A 28 -12.76 -12.25 6.55
N ALA A 29 -12.15 -11.36 7.34
CA ALA A 29 -10.92 -10.68 6.97
C ALA A 29 -9.78 -11.68 6.75
N PHE A 30 -9.60 -12.65 7.65
CA PHE A 30 -8.59 -13.68 7.49
C PHE A 30 -8.80 -14.49 6.22
N LEU A 31 -10.00 -15.02 5.98
CA LEU A 31 -10.29 -15.81 4.77
C LEU A 31 -10.10 -15.01 3.48
N ALA A 32 -10.47 -13.72 3.50
CA ALA A 32 -10.24 -12.83 2.38
C ALA A 32 -8.73 -12.58 2.14
N LEU A 33 -7.94 -12.39 3.19
CA LEU A 33 -6.48 -12.21 3.07
C LEU A 33 -5.77 -13.45 2.52
N GLN A 34 -6.24 -14.65 2.88
CA GLN A 34 -5.66 -15.89 2.39
C GLN A 34 -5.95 -16.15 0.91
N ASP A 35 -7.06 -15.62 0.38
CA ASP A 35 -7.52 -15.75 -1.02
C ASP A 35 -7.47 -17.19 -1.58
N MET A 36 -7.62 -18.18 -0.70
CA MET A 36 -7.65 -19.60 -1.05
C MET A 36 -8.33 -20.42 0.06
N PRO A 37 -8.86 -21.62 -0.25
CA PRO A 37 -9.37 -22.52 0.77
C PRO A 37 -8.31 -22.85 1.84
N ARG A 38 -8.72 -22.77 3.09
CA ARG A 38 -7.90 -23.09 4.26
C ARG A 38 -8.58 -24.13 5.14
N SER A 39 -7.79 -25.01 5.75
CA SER A 39 -8.35 -26.01 6.66
C SER A 39 -8.95 -25.36 7.92
N ARG A 40 -10.04 -25.95 8.42
CA ARG A 40 -10.73 -25.46 9.63
C ARG A 40 -9.81 -25.40 10.84
N THR A 41 -8.96 -26.42 11.00
CA THR A 41 -7.98 -26.51 12.10
C THR A 41 -6.96 -25.39 12.03
N TYR A 42 -6.45 -25.08 10.83
CA TYR A 42 -5.51 -23.98 10.62
C TYR A 42 -6.15 -22.63 10.95
N VAL A 43 -7.33 -22.35 10.39
CA VAL A 43 -8.07 -21.10 10.65
C VAL A 43 -8.35 -20.93 12.15
N ALA A 44 -8.77 -21.99 12.84
CA ALA A 44 -9.02 -21.95 14.28
C ALA A 44 -7.75 -21.62 15.08
N GLY A 45 -6.63 -22.26 14.75
CA GLY A 45 -5.36 -22.05 15.42
C GLY A 45 -4.82 -20.62 15.27
N ILE A 46 -4.95 -20.04 14.07
CA ILE A 46 -4.48 -18.66 13.80
C ILE A 46 -5.37 -17.61 14.47
N LEU A 47 -6.70 -17.78 14.43
CA LEU A 47 -7.62 -16.78 14.97
C LEU A 47 -7.72 -16.79 16.49
N TRP A 48 -7.45 -17.93 17.12
CA TRP A 48 -7.49 -18.10 18.58
C TRP A 48 -6.25 -18.86 19.10
N PRO A 49 -5.05 -18.25 19.02
CA PRO A 49 -3.80 -18.94 19.38
C PRO A 49 -3.66 -19.22 20.88
N ASN A 50 -4.30 -18.39 21.72
CA ASN A 50 -4.14 -18.43 23.18
C ASN A 50 -5.15 -19.35 23.91
N VAL A 51 -5.72 -20.32 23.21
CA VAL A 51 -6.66 -21.29 23.79
C VAL A 51 -6.35 -22.71 23.30
N THR A 52 -6.90 -23.71 23.98
CA THR A 52 -6.76 -25.11 23.53
C THR A 52 -7.38 -25.32 22.15
N ALA A 53 -6.85 -26.28 21.38
CA ALA A 53 -7.37 -26.60 20.04
C ALA A 53 -8.89 -26.89 20.04
N SER A 54 -9.39 -27.59 21.06
CA SER A 54 -10.83 -27.84 21.22
C SER A 54 -11.63 -26.54 21.37
N ARG A 55 -11.15 -25.60 22.19
CA ARG A 55 -11.80 -24.29 22.39
C ARG A 55 -11.69 -23.39 21.16
N ALA A 56 -10.57 -23.42 20.45
CA ALA A 56 -10.41 -22.71 19.17
C ALA A 56 -11.43 -23.21 18.13
N ASN A 57 -11.60 -24.53 18.01
CA ASN A 57 -12.62 -25.12 17.12
C ASN A 57 -14.05 -24.75 17.54
N ALA A 58 -14.36 -24.69 18.84
CA ALA A 58 -15.66 -24.24 19.33
C ALA A 58 -15.93 -22.75 19.01
N ASN A 59 -14.91 -21.90 19.14
CA ASN A 59 -14.99 -20.49 18.76
C ASN A 59 -15.18 -20.32 17.24
N LEU A 60 -14.49 -21.11 16.43
CA LEU A 60 -14.65 -21.14 14.97
C LEU A 60 -16.09 -21.52 14.60
N ARG A 61 -16.61 -22.61 15.18
CA ARG A 61 -18.01 -23.03 14.97
C ARG A 61 -19.01 -21.93 15.31
N SER A 62 -18.79 -21.24 16.43
CA SER A 62 -19.65 -20.13 16.86
C SER A 62 -19.60 -18.94 15.88
N SER A 63 -18.41 -18.61 15.38
CA SER A 63 -18.24 -17.51 14.41
C SER A 63 -18.84 -17.85 13.04
N LEU A 64 -18.72 -19.09 12.60
CA LEU A 64 -19.38 -19.60 11.39
C LEU A 64 -20.90 -19.58 11.53
N TRP A 65 -21.45 -20.05 12.66
CA TRP A 65 -22.89 -20.00 12.91
C TRP A 65 -23.42 -18.57 12.94
N ARG A 66 -22.65 -17.59 13.42
CA ARG A 66 -23.03 -16.17 13.33
C ARG A 66 -22.94 -15.63 11.90
N ALA A 67 -21.97 -16.09 11.12
CA ALA A 67 -21.86 -15.72 9.71
C ALA A 67 -23.10 -16.17 8.92
N THR A 68 -23.63 -17.38 9.17
CA THR A 68 -24.88 -17.84 8.52
C THR A 68 -26.11 -17.02 8.90
N ARG A 69 -26.12 -16.38 10.08
CA ARG A 69 -27.21 -15.49 10.51
C ARG A 69 -27.30 -14.19 9.73
N THR A 70 -26.33 -13.89 8.86
CA THR A 70 -26.46 -12.79 7.90
C THR A 70 -27.54 -13.08 6.85
N GLY A 71 -27.95 -14.34 6.67
CA GLY A 71 -28.92 -14.74 5.66
C GLY A 71 -28.33 -14.91 4.26
N HIS A 72 -27.03 -14.71 4.09
CA HIS A 72 -26.33 -14.79 2.81
C HIS A 72 -25.10 -15.70 2.91
N PRO A 73 -24.74 -16.40 1.81
CA PRO A 73 -23.58 -17.27 1.76
C PRO A 73 -22.29 -16.43 1.67
N ILE A 74 -21.79 -15.98 2.81
CA ILE A 74 -20.58 -15.13 2.86
C ILE A 74 -19.27 -15.91 3.06
N ILE A 75 -19.35 -17.21 3.32
CA ILE A 75 -18.22 -18.13 3.49
C ILE A 75 -18.58 -19.42 2.78
N ASP A 76 -17.69 -19.90 1.92
CA ASP A 76 -17.77 -21.26 1.36
C ASP A 76 -17.25 -22.24 2.41
N VAL A 77 -18.13 -23.11 2.89
CA VAL A 77 -17.85 -24.06 3.97
C VAL A 77 -17.95 -25.49 3.46
N THR A 78 -16.87 -26.25 3.60
CA THR A 78 -16.88 -27.71 3.43
C THR A 78 -16.66 -28.41 4.77
N SER A 79 -16.63 -29.75 4.77
CA SER A 79 -16.32 -30.54 5.98
C SER A 79 -14.91 -30.24 6.53
N HIS A 80 -13.96 -29.84 5.67
CA HIS A 80 -12.55 -29.69 6.04
C HIS A 80 -11.99 -28.29 5.81
N GLU A 81 -12.60 -27.49 4.93
CA GLU A 81 -12.06 -26.22 4.47
C GLU A 81 -13.06 -25.07 4.58
N LEU A 82 -12.50 -23.87 4.61
CA LEU A 82 -13.18 -22.59 4.63
C LEU A 82 -12.52 -21.67 3.59
N ALA A 83 -13.34 -20.96 2.83
CA ALA A 83 -12.90 -19.87 1.96
C ALA A 83 -13.90 -18.71 2.05
N ILE A 84 -13.46 -17.50 1.72
CA ILE A 84 -14.41 -16.41 1.46
C ILE A 84 -15.26 -16.79 0.25
N ALA A 85 -16.56 -16.48 0.26
CA ALA A 85 -17.43 -16.80 -0.86
C ALA A 85 -16.99 -16.05 -2.13
N LYS A 86 -16.97 -16.76 -3.27
CA LYS A 86 -16.43 -16.23 -4.54
C LYS A 86 -17.20 -15.04 -5.12
N ASP A 87 -18.43 -14.83 -4.70
CA ASP A 87 -19.33 -13.74 -5.13
C ASP A 87 -19.21 -12.47 -4.25
N ILE A 88 -18.29 -12.49 -3.29
CA ILE A 88 -17.88 -11.31 -2.52
C ILE A 88 -16.70 -10.65 -3.24
N ALA A 89 -16.93 -9.44 -3.74
CA ALA A 89 -15.84 -8.57 -4.17
C ALA A 89 -15.08 -8.05 -2.94
N VAL A 90 -13.77 -8.31 -2.88
CA VAL A 90 -12.89 -7.80 -1.81
C VAL A 90 -12.03 -6.67 -2.38
N ASP A 91 -12.12 -5.48 -1.79
CA ASP A 91 -11.38 -4.31 -2.27
C ASP A 91 -9.86 -4.50 -2.27
N LEU A 92 -9.35 -5.26 -1.29
CA LEU A 92 -7.94 -5.63 -1.21
C LEU A 92 -7.49 -6.49 -2.41
N HIS A 93 -8.29 -7.46 -2.86
CA HIS A 93 -7.93 -8.33 -3.99
C HIS A 93 -7.73 -7.51 -5.27
N GLU A 94 -8.63 -6.55 -5.50
CA GLU A 94 -8.49 -5.65 -6.62
C GLU A 94 -7.26 -4.75 -6.51
N ALA A 95 -6.98 -4.21 -5.32
CA ALA A 95 -5.80 -3.38 -5.08
C ALA A 95 -4.50 -4.17 -5.28
N VAL A 96 -4.43 -5.40 -4.79
CA VAL A 96 -3.30 -6.33 -4.99
C VAL A 96 -3.11 -6.66 -6.47
N ALA A 97 -4.20 -6.97 -7.19
CA ALA A 97 -4.13 -7.23 -8.63
C ALA A 97 -3.64 -6.01 -9.42
N ARG A 98 -4.13 -4.80 -9.09
CA ARG A 98 -3.65 -3.53 -9.68
C ARG A 98 -2.17 -3.29 -9.35
N ALA A 99 -1.75 -3.52 -8.11
CA ALA A 99 -0.35 -3.39 -7.69
C ALA A 99 0.58 -4.31 -8.51
N HIS A 100 0.25 -5.60 -8.62
CA HIS A 100 1.04 -6.54 -9.43
C HIS A 100 1.10 -6.13 -10.91
N ARG A 101 0.01 -5.64 -11.49
CA ARG A 101 0.01 -5.12 -12.87
C ARG A 101 0.91 -3.90 -13.04
N LEU A 102 0.97 -2.99 -12.06
CA LEU A 102 1.87 -1.84 -12.09
C LEU A 102 3.34 -2.25 -12.03
N LEU A 103 3.65 -3.30 -11.26
CA LEU A 103 5.00 -3.84 -11.11
C LEU A 103 5.47 -4.66 -12.31
N ASP A 104 4.54 -5.23 -13.09
CA ASP A 104 4.86 -5.98 -14.30
C ASP A 104 5.15 -5.04 -15.49
N ASN A 105 6.42 -4.68 -15.65
CA ASN A 105 6.90 -3.81 -16.74
C ASN A 105 6.69 -4.38 -18.15
N SER A 106 6.34 -5.67 -18.29
CA SER A 106 6.04 -6.27 -19.59
C SER A 106 4.61 -5.98 -20.07
N ARG A 107 3.71 -5.56 -19.16
CA ARG A 107 2.30 -5.33 -19.45
C ARG A 107 1.98 -3.85 -19.54
N ALA A 108 1.11 -3.52 -20.51
CA ALA A 108 0.42 -2.24 -20.54
C ALA A 108 -0.50 -2.13 -19.32
N CYS A 109 -0.56 -0.94 -18.75
CA CYS A 109 -1.37 -0.66 -17.57
C CYS A 109 -2.01 0.73 -17.60
N ASP A 110 -2.06 1.37 -18.77
CA ASP A 110 -2.65 2.71 -18.94
C ASP A 110 -4.11 2.78 -18.45
N ASP A 111 -4.84 1.66 -18.60
CA ASP A 111 -6.21 1.45 -18.11
C ASP A 111 -6.34 1.54 -16.58
N ILE A 112 -5.28 1.23 -15.84
CA ILE A 112 -5.26 1.30 -14.37
C ILE A 112 -4.46 2.49 -13.83
N LEU A 113 -3.87 3.32 -14.68
CA LEU A 113 -3.26 4.58 -14.26
C LEU A 113 -4.35 5.63 -13.98
N THR A 114 -5.12 5.44 -12.90
CA THR A 114 -6.30 6.24 -12.57
C THR A 114 -6.26 6.76 -11.14
N MET A 115 -7.02 7.83 -10.85
CA MET A 115 -7.17 8.36 -9.49
C MET A 115 -7.77 7.34 -8.52
N GLN A 116 -8.61 6.43 -8.99
CA GLN A 116 -9.15 5.34 -8.16
C GLN A 116 -8.04 4.38 -7.72
N THR A 117 -7.14 4.01 -8.63
CA THR A 117 -6.01 3.12 -8.30
C THR A 117 -5.09 3.79 -7.28
N LEU A 118 -4.82 5.09 -7.43
CA LEU A 118 -4.08 5.86 -6.44
C LEU A 118 -4.79 5.87 -5.08
N ALA A 119 -6.11 6.07 -5.06
CA ALA A 119 -6.89 6.09 -3.82
C ALA A 119 -6.86 4.74 -3.09
N ASP A 120 -6.95 3.62 -3.82
CA ASP A 120 -6.89 2.28 -3.23
C ASP A 120 -5.51 2.00 -2.65
N LEU A 121 -4.44 2.27 -3.40
CA LEU A 121 -3.06 2.09 -2.96
C LEU A 121 -2.64 3.04 -1.84
N SER A 122 -3.34 4.17 -1.67
CA SER A 122 -3.10 5.10 -0.55
C SER A 122 -3.68 4.64 0.79
N SER A 123 -4.49 3.58 0.79
CA SER A 123 -5.25 3.14 1.96
C SER A 123 -4.52 2.05 2.75
N ASP A 124 -4.53 2.15 4.08
CA ASP A 124 -4.03 1.09 4.99
C ASP A 124 -4.99 -0.10 5.06
N LEU A 125 -4.42 -1.29 5.27
CA LEU A 125 -5.18 -2.50 5.54
C LEU A 125 -5.61 -2.50 7.01
N LEU A 126 -6.91 -2.36 7.27
CA LEU A 126 -7.51 -2.45 8.61
C LEU A 126 -6.71 -1.70 9.71
N PRO A 127 -6.44 -0.39 9.57
CA PRO A 127 -5.54 0.35 10.47
C PRO A 127 -6.01 0.41 11.93
N GLU A 128 -7.32 0.30 12.18
CA GLU A 128 -7.89 0.34 13.53
C GLU A 128 -7.89 -1.02 14.23
N TRP A 129 -7.44 -2.09 13.56
CA TRP A 129 -7.47 -3.43 14.14
C TRP A 129 -6.25 -3.67 15.03
N PRO A 130 -6.43 -4.39 16.15
CA PRO A 130 -5.33 -4.68 17.05
C PRO A 130 -4.30 -5.54 16.33
N GLU A 131 -3.04 -5.11 16.42
CA GLU A 131 -1.88 -5.86 15.99
C GLU A 131 -1.88 -7.22 16.71
N ASN A 132 -2.17 -8.25 15.94
CA ASN A 132 -2.03 -9.64 16.34
C ASN A 132 -1.13 -10.31 15.30
N ASP A 133 -0.48 -11.41 15.67
CA ASP A 133 0.65 -11.97 14.93
C ASP A 133 0.38 -12.16 13.44
N TRP A 134 -0.81 -12.61 13.06
CA TRP A 134 -1.17 -12.76 11.65
C TRP A 134 -1.50 -11.44 10.98
N MET A 135 -2.22 -10.52 11.63
CA MET A 135 -2.59 -9.24 11.03
C MET A 135 -1.37 -8.37 10.74
N LEU A 136 -0.38 -8.36 11.64
CA LEU A 136 0.85 -7.59 11.46
C LEU A 136 1.60 -8.02 10.19
N ILE A 137 1.70 -9.33 9.96
CA ILE A 137 2.34 -9.90 8.78
C ILE A 137 1.60 -9.47 7.51
N GLU A 138 0.28 -9.57 7.50
CA GLU A 138 -0.54 -9.23 6.33
C GLU A 138 -0.52 -7.71 6.04
N GLN A 139 -0.56 -6.89 7.08
CA GLN A 139 -0.44 -5.43 6.98
C GLN A 139 0.92 -5.03 6.40
N GLU A 140 2.01 -5.61 6.90
CA GLU A 140 3.36 -5.31 6.41
C GLU A 140 3.56 -5.78 4.96
N GLN A 141 3.07 -6.97 4.61
CA GLN A 141 3.12 -7.46 3.23
C GLN A 141 2.40 -6.53 2.26
N TYR A 142 1.17 -6.12 2.59
CA TYR A 142 0.43 -5.17 1.77
C TYR A 142 1.09 -3.78 1.76
N HIS A 143 1.65 -3.33 2.89
CA HIS A 143 2.37 -2.08 3.01
C HIS A 143 3.56 -2.01 2.04
N GLN A 144 4.37 -3.07 1.99
CA GLN A 144 5.50 -3.14 1.06
C GLN A 144 5.01 -3.20 -0.40
N LEU A 145 4.02 -4.03 -0.70
CA LEU A 145 3.47 -4.17 -2.06
C LEU A 145 2.97 -2.83 -2.62
N ARG A 146 2.16 -2.10 -1.85
CA ARG A 146 1.60 -0.82 -2.30
C ARG A 146 2.67 0.25 -2.46
N LEU A 147 3.74 0.26 -1.64
CA LEU A 147 4.85 1.20 -1.80
C LEU A 147 5.55 1.01 -3.14
N TYR A 148 5.92 -0.24 -3.47
CA TYR A 148 6.51 -0.54 -4.77
C TYR A 148 5.55 -0.19 -5.92
N ALA A 149 4.25 -0.46 -5.76
CA ALA A 149 3.25 -0.15 -6.78
C ALA A 149 3.08 1.38 -6.99
N LEU A 150 3.08 2.18 -5.92
CA LEU A 150 3.02 3.65 -6.01
C LEU A 150 4.26 4.23 -6.68
N GLU A 151 5.43 3.66 -6.41
CA GLU A 151 6.68 4.03 -7.11
C GLU A 151 6.60 3.71 -8.60
N ALA A 152 6.15 2.51 -8.95
CA ALA A 152 5.96 2.10 -10.34
C ALA A 152 4.90 2.97 -11.05
N MET A 153 3.79 3.28 -10.38
CA MET A 153 2.75 4.18 -10.90
C MET A 153 3.32 5.57 -11.18
N THR A 154 4.16 6.09 -10.29
CA THR A 154 4.85 7.39 -10.47
C THR A 154 5.74 7.39 -11.70
N GLU A 155 6.57 6.35 -11.86
CA GLU A 155 7.47 6.22 -13.02
C GLU A 155 6.70 6.09 -14.33
N ARG A 156 5.64 5.28 -14.36
CA ARG A 156 4.80 5.09 -15.55
C ARG A 156 4.03 6.34 -15.96
N LEU A 157 3.42 7.05 -15.00
CA LEU A 157 2.76 8.34 -15.26
C LEU A 157 3.78 9.39 -15.76
N THR A 158 5.00 9.36 -15.23
CA THR A 158 6.09 10.22 -15.70
C THR A 158 6.44 9.92 -17.16
N ALA A 159 6.60 8.64 -17.52
CA ALA A 159 6.88 8.21 -18.89
C ALA A 159 5.73 8.57 -19.85
N ALA A 160 4.48 8.49 -19.39
CA ALA A 160 3.29 8.90 -20.15
C ALA A 160 3.08 10.42 -20.24
N ARG A 161 4.01 11.24 -19.71
CA ARG A 161 3.92 12.72 -19.63
C ARG A 161 2.69 13.24 -18.85
N ARG A 162 2.11 12.40 -18.00
CA ARG A 162 0.99 12.74 -17.08
C ARG A 162 1.55 13.29 -15.77
N HIS A 163 2.31 14.38 -15.87
CA HIS A 163 3.17 14.86 -14.79
C HIS A 163 2.45 15.21 -13.48
N GLY A 164 1.26 15.81 -13.54
CA GLY A 164 0.49 16.16 -12.34
C GLY A 164 0.09 14.92 -11.54
N GLU A 165 -0.36 13.88 -12.23
CA GLU A 165 -0.74 12.61 -11.62
C GLU A 165 0.50 11.85 -11.12
N ALA A 166 1.61 11.90 -11.85
CA ALA A 166 2.88 11.32 -11.41
C ALA A 166 3.34 11.94 -10.07
N VAL A 167 3.27 13.27 -9.96
CA VAL A 167 3.60 13.97 -8.70
C VAL A 167 2.65 13.56 -7.58
N ALA A 168 1.34 13.43 -7.84
CA ALA A 168 0.37 12.98 -6.84
C ALA A 168 0.65 11.55 -6.34
N ALA A 169 1.02 10.64 -7.25
CA ALA A 169 1.44 9.28 -6.89
C ALA A 169 2.74 9.28 -6.06
N GLY A 170 3.75 10.04 -6.48
CA GLY A 170 5.03 10.12 -5.78
C GLY A 170 4.91 10.76 -4.39
N LEU A 171 4.08 11.80 -4.23
CA LEU A 171 3.76 12.39 -2.93
C LEU A 171 3.05 11.39 -2.01
N THR A 172 2.21 10.53 -2.57
CA THR A 172 1.56 9.47 -1.81
C THR A 172 2.56 8.42 -1.35
N ALA A 173 3.48 7.98 -2.22
CA ALA A 173 4.57 7.07 -1.83
C ALA A 173 5.42 7.64 -0.69
N VAL A 174 5.84 8.91 -0.78
CA VAL A 174 6.65 9.58 0.26
C VAL A 174 5.86 9.75 1.57
N ARG A 175 4.55 10.04 1.50
CA ARG A 175 3.72 10.14 2.71
C ARG A 175 3.54 8.78 3.38
N THR A 176 3.45 7.70 2.60
CA THR A 176 3.32 6.34 3.12
C THR A 176 4.59 5.87 3.82
N GLU A 177 5.76 6.15 3.26
CA GLU A 177 7.05 5.84 3.89
C GLU A 177 8.06 6.99 3.69
N PRO A 178 8.11 7.95 4.62
CA PRO A 178 8.98 9.12 4.53
C PRO A 178 10.48 8.81 4.52
N LEU A 179 10.93 7.68 5.06
CA LEU A 179 12.35 7.30 5.10
C LEU A 179 12.81 6.55 3.84
N ARG A 180 11.88 6.22 2.93
CA ARG A 180 12.20 5.45 1.72
C ARG A 180 12.75 6.33 0.60
N GLU A 181 14.08 6.31 0.45
CA GLU A 181 14.78 7.07 -0.58
C GLU A 181 14.26 6.83 -2.01
N SER A 182 13.84 5.60 -2.32
CA SER A 182 13.31 5.28 -3.65
C SER A 182 12.01 6.04 -3.97
N ALA A 183 11.17 6.33 -2.98
CA ALA A 183 9.95 7.11 -3.13
C ALA A 183 10.29 8.58 -3.42
N HIS A 184 11.25 9.14 -2.67
CA HIS A 184 11.78 10.48 -2.94
C HIS A 184 12.38 10.58 -4.34
N ARG A 185 13.13 9.56 -4.76
CA ARG A 185 13.78 9.49 -6.07
C ARG A 185 12.79 9.56 -7.22
N VAL A 186 11.72 8.75 -7.18
CA VAL A 186 10.71 8.76 -8.26
C VAL A 186 9.93 10.07 -8.30
N LEU A 187 9.63 10.68 -7.14
CA LEU A 187 9.00 12.00 -7.06
C LEU A 187 9.90 13.12 -7.60
N MET A 188 11.19 13.08 -7.27
CA MET A 188 12.17 14.03 -7.83
C MET A 188 12.25 13.91 -9.35
N LYS A 189 12.31 12.69 -9.90
CA LYS A 189 12.28 12.45 -11.35
C LYS A 189 11.00 13.00 -11.99
N ALA A 190 9.83 12.79 -11.35
CA ALA A 190 8.56 13.31 -11.83
C ALA A 190 8.57 14.85 -11.88
N HIS A 191 9.08 15.52 -10.83
CA HIS A 191 9.24 16.98 -10.83
C HIS A 191 10.21 17.46 -11.92
N LEU A 192 11.34 16.80 -12.11
CA LEU A 192 12.32 17.16 -13.14
C LEU A 192 11.74 17.00 -14.55
N ALA A 193 11.03 15.91 -14.81
CA ALA A 193 10.34 15.68 -16.09
C ALA A 193 9.26 16.74 -16.37
N ALA A 194 8.60 17.24 -15.31
CA ALA A 194 7.66 18.35 -15.39
C ALA A 194 8.31 19.74 -15.53
N GLY A 195 9.65 19.84 -15.58
CA GLY A 195 10.39 21.10 -15.59
C GLY A 195 10.51 21.80 -14.23
N ASN A 196 9.97 21.21 -13.16
CA ASN A 196 9.88 21.79 -11.82
C ASN A 196 11.16 21.58 -10.99
N ARG A 197 12.31 22.07 -11.47
CA ARG A 197 13.62 21.91 -10.81
C ARG A 197 13.64 22.35 -9.34
N GLY A 198 13.01 23.49 -9.03
CA GLY A 198 12.94 23.98 -7.65
C GLY A 198 12.18 23.04 -6.71
N ALA A 199 11.14 22.35 -7.21
CA ALA A 199 10.41 21.37 -6.42
C ALA A 199 11.26 20.10 -6.19
N ALA A 200 11.98 19.62 -7.22
CA ALA A 200 12.90 18.51 -7.07
C ALA A 200 14.01 18.78 -6.04
N LEU A 201 14.58 20.00 -6.03
CA LEU A 201 15.57 20.40 -5.03
C LEU A 201 14.96 20.42 -3.61
N ARG A 202 13.77 21.01 -3.43
CA ARG A 202 13.09 20.98 -2.12
C ARG A 202 12.83 19.56 -1.64
N GLN A 203 12.46 18.65 -2.53
CA GLN A 203 12.23 17.25 -2.18
C GLN A 203 13.53 16.56 -1.72
N PHE A 204 14.65 16.81 -2.40
CA PHE A 204 15.95 16.31 -1.98
C PHE A 204 16.33 16.81 -0.57
N GLU A 205 16.18 18.11 -0.32
CA GLU A 205 16.49 18.73 0.97
C GLU A 205 15.62 18.14 2.09
N GLN A 206 14.34 17.90 1.81
CA GLN A 206 13.42 17.23 2.73
C GLN A 206 13.88 15.79 3.03
N CYS A 207 14.25 15.01 2.02
CA CYS A 207 14.77 13.65 2.18
C CYS A 207 16.06 13.65 3.01
N ARG A 208 17.01 14.54 2.69
CA ARG A 208 18.27 14.67 3.45
C ARG A 208 18.01 14.99 4.91
N ARG A 209 17.09 15.92 5.18
CA ARG A 209 16.74 16.32 6.54
C ARG A 209 16.20 15.13 7.33
N ILE A 210 15.20 14.42 6.80
CA ILE A 210 14.58 13.31 7.55
C ILE A 210 15.51 12.11 7.74
N LEU A 211 16.34 11.75 6.74
CA LEU A 211 17.33 10.67 6.89
C LEU A 211 18.38 11.00 7.94
N ARG A 212 18.81 12.28 8.00
CA ARG A 212 19.79 12.72 8.98
C ARG A 212 19.20 12.78 10.38
N GLU A 213 17.97 13.26 10.53
CA GLU A 213 17.29 13.38 11.82
C GLU A 213 16.91 12.01 12.40
N GLU A 214 16.35 11.11 11.59
CA GLU A 214 15.81 9.83 12.08
C GLU A 214 16.85 8.70 12.08
N LEU A 215 17.79 8.70 11.11
CA LEU A 215 18.73 7.59 10.91
C LEU A 215 20.21 8.00 11.02
N GLY A 216 20.52 9.30 11.09
CA GLY A 216 21.90 9.79 11.06
C GLY A 216 22.60 9.54 9.72
N LEU A 217 21.85 9.32 8.63
CA LEU A 217 22.37 8.99 7.31
C LEU A 217 22.31 10.17 6.34
N GLU A 218 23.21 10.19 5.37
CA GLU A 218 23.16 11.09 4.21
C GLU A 218 22.49 10.40 3.01
N PRO A 219 21.81 11.14 2.11
CA PRO A 219 21.23 10.60 0.89
C PRO A 219 22.23 9.80 0.06
N SER A 220 21.74 8.69 -0.48
CA SER A 220 22.51 7.81 -1.36
C SER A 220 23.09 8.56 -2.57
N PRO A 221 24.23 8.08 -3.14
CA PRO A 221 24.81 8.68 -4.34
C PRO A 221 23.84 8.75 -5.52
N SER A 222 22.97 7.74 -5.67
CA SER A 222 21.98 7.68 -6.75
C SER A 222 20.93 8.79 -6.65
N LEU A 223 20.53 9.15 -5.42
CA LEU A 223 19.60 10.25 -5.18
C LEU A 223 20.27 11.61 -5.41
N ARG A 224 21.52 11.76 -4.93
CA ARG A 224 22.34 12.98 -5.15
C ARG A 224 22.58 13.27 -6.63
N ALA A 225 22.82 12.24 -7.43
CA ALA A 225 23.08 12.36 -8.87
C ALA A 225 21.89 12.88 -9.69
N LEU A 226 20.67 12.91 -9.13
CA LEU A 226 19.50 13.49 -9.81
C LEU A 226 19.56 15.01 -9.90
N LEU A 227 20.31 15.66 -9.01
CA LEU A 227 20.54 17.09 -9.05
C LEU A 227 21.88 17.35 -9.72
N PRO A 228 21.98 18.35 -10.61
CA PRO A 228 23.28 18.75 -11.11
C PRO A 228 24.16 19.10 -9.92
N SER A 229 25.42 18.64 -9.95
CA SER A 229 26.46 19.16 -9.08
C SER A 229 26.34 20.68 -9.07
N ARG A 230 26.34 21.31 -7.90
CA ARG A 230 26.57 22.75 -7.81
C ARG A 230 28.00 23.02 -8.27
N THR A 231 28.27 22.89 -9.57
CA THR A 231 29.47 23.43 -10.17
C THR A 231 29.31 24.95 -10.12
N GLU A 232 29.93 25.51 -9.10
CA GLU A 232 30.58 26.82 -9.10
C GLU A 232 29.90 27.86 -9.99
N HIS A 233 28.86 28.51 -9.46
CA HIS A 233 28.40 29.74 -10.07
C HIS A 233 29.44 30.84 -9.81
N ASN A 234 30.41 30.91 -10.73
CA ASN A 234 30.94 32.13 -11.31
C ASN A 234 31.58 33.17 -10.36
N GLY A 235 32.77 32.86 -9.85
CA GLY A 235 33.72 33.82 -9.27
C GLY A 235 34.66 34.48 -10.29
N ARG A 236 34.25 34.61 -11.56
CA ARG A 236 34.99 35.36 -12.59
C ARG A 236 34.14 36.51 -13.12
N SER A 237 34.18 37.65 -12.42
CA SER A 237 34.30 38.99 -13.02
C SER A 237 34.22 40.07 -11.93
N ARG A 238 35.37 40.51 -11.43
CA ARG A 238 35.64 41.96 -11.30
C ARG A 238 37.02 42.22 -11.87
N LEU A 239 36.97 42.80 -13.05
CA LEU A 239 38.01 43.51 -13.77
C LEU A 239 39.02 44.17 -12.82
N GLN A 240 40.29 43.83 -13.00
CA GLN A 240 41.38 44.78 -12.82
C GLN A 240 41.18 45.94 -13.81
N PRO A 241 41.41 47.19 -13.41
CA PRO A 241 42.05 48.15 -14.26
C PRO A 241 43.55 48.18 -13.93
N SER A 242 44.32 48.05 -15.00
CA SER A 242 45.76 48.26 -15.12
C SER A 242 46.22 49.56 -14.43
N GLY A 243 47.46 49.54 -13.94
CA GLY A 243 48.06 50.67 -13.24
C GLY A 243 48.34 51.91 -14.09
N THR A 244 48.49 53.03 -13.40
CA THR A 244 49.69 53.89 -13.36
C THR A 244 49.58 54.80 -12.15
#